data_AF-U7UTB8-F1
#
_entry.id   AF-U7UTB8-F1
#
_cell.length_a   1.000
_cell.length_b   1.000
_cell.length_c   1.000
_cell.angle_alpha   90.00
_cell.angle_beta   90.00
_cell.angle_gamma   90.00
#
_symmetry.space_group_name_H-M   'P 1'
#
loop_
_entity.id
_entity.type
_entity.pdbx_description
1 polymer ?
#
loop_
_entity_poly.entity_id
_entity_poly.type
_entity_poly.pdbx_seq_one_letter_code
_entity_poly.pdbx_strand_id
1 'polypeptide(L)'
;MGLPDLSFTVFKFEKIKNPVKYSILHREYPPKMTEEMHTIVETLLWYVPNIDSIQSPKNDMALSLDFDEFAFELVKKNMQLGHEDVAVLDYIPKSVVDFYKNEVDPNFQKIIITKYKDESTTNSLLRHIRNAIAHGYFTLVEGMLIGFDFKTTKYTDEECTAIFKIYPKNLLKSLRILNEEVTEEELAKKALLRCDYVVEDFDDSYDHTEMGFDFYAKKGRRRFAVEVKKYKNVEVLSQKEIDRLVREFSNIYKTIIPVLFINTSLMTDESKEKLQREEIIILDVKNIKKMMRGIDVLKEVVDLGKK
;
A
#
# COMPACT_ATOMS: atom_id res chain seq x y z
N MET A 1 -28.09 8.58 -22.72
CA MET A 1 -27.31 7.33 -22.89
C MET A 1 -27.45 6.51 -21.63
N GLY A 2 -27.57 5.18 -21.74
CA GLY A 2 -27.48 4.31 -20.57
C GLY A 2 -26.08 4.35 -19.96
N LEU A 3 -25.94 3.95 -18.69
CA LEU A 3 -24.61 3.81 -18.06
C LEU A 3 -23.80 2.73 -18.81
N PRO A 4 -22.46 2.89 -18.91
CA PRO A 4 -21.61 1.84 -19.42
C PRO A 4 -21.73 0.57 -18.55
N ASP A 5 -21.49 -0.59 -19.15
CA ASP A 5 -21.51 -1.85 -18.42
C ASP A 5 -20.12 -2.19 -17.88
N LEU A 6 -19.99 -2.14 -16.55
CA LEU A 6 -18.86 -2.67 -15.79
C LEU A 6 -19.34 -3.66 -14.71
N SER A 7 -20.49 -4.32 -14.94
CA SER A 7 -21.14 -5.21 -13.98
C SER A 7 -20.33 -6.46 -13.60
N PHE A 8 -19.33 -6.82 -14.42
CA PHE A 8 -18.34 -7.85 -14.11
C PHE A 8 -17.32 -7.42 -13.04
N THR A 9 -17.38 -6.16 -12.59
CA THR A 9 -16.58 -5.60 -11.49
C THR A 9 -17.49 -5.12 -10.36
N VAL A 10 -16.91 -4.72 -9.24
CA VAL A 10 -17.63 -4.05 -8.14
C VAL A 10 -17.80 -2.54 -8.36
N PHE A 11 -17.25 -1.99 -9.45
CA PHE A 11 -17.27 -0.57 -9.74
C PHE A 11 -18.69 -0.06 -9.98
N LYS A 12 -18.97 1.12 -9.43
CA LYS A 12 -20.25 1.81 -9.64
C LYS A 12 -19.99 3.19 -10.21
N PHE A 13 -20.58 3.48 -11.36
CA PHE A 13 -20.65 4.83 -11.88
C PHE A 13 -21.38 5.74 -10.88
N GLU A 14 -20.88 6.96 -10.70
CA GLU A 14 -21.58 7.95 -9.91
C GLU A 14 -22.90 8.36 -10.56
N LYS A 15 -23.87 8.70 -9.71
CA LYS A 15 -25.07 9.41 -10.16
C LYS A 15 -24.73 10.89 -10.20
N ILE A 16 -24.45 11.42 -11.39
CA ILE A 16 -24.16 12.84 -11.61
C ILE A 16 -25.35 13.67 -11.13
N LYS A 17 -25.13 14.52 -10.12
CA LYS A 17 -26.13 15.45 -9.58
C LYS A 17 -25.75 16.89 -9.88
N ASN A 18 -24.47 17.21 -9.78
CA ASN A 18 -23.91 18.56 -9.98
C ASN A 18 -22.88 18.53 -11.10
N PRO A 19 -23.31 18.41 -12.37
CA PRO A 19 -22.38 18.34 -13.48
C PRO A 19 -21.64 19.66 -13.69
N VAL A 20 -20.32 19.57 -13.80
CA VAL A 20 -19.45 20.65 -14.26
C VAL A 20 -18.87 20.26 -15.61
N LYS A 21 -19.10 21.11 -16.62
CA LYS A 21 -18.52 20.94 -17.94
C LYS A 21 -17.06 21.36 -17.94
N TYR A 22 -16.23 20.58 -18.62
CA TYR A 22 -14.80 20.83 -18.70
C TYR A 22 -14.23 20.39 -20.04
N SER A 23 -12.99 20.77 -20.30
CA SER A 23 -12.19 20.28 -21.43
C SER A 23 -10.89 19.71 -20.89
N ILE A 24 -10.53 18.50 -21.35
CA ILE A 24 -9.21 17.92 -21.08
C ILE A 24 -8.12 18.68 -21.83
N LEU A 25 -8.43 19.21 -23.00
CA LEU A 25 -7.49 20.05 -23.73
C LEU A 25 -7.55 21.47 -23.18
N HIS A 26 -6.42 21.94 -22.65
CA HIS A 26 -6.28 23.29 -22.14
C HIS A 26 -6.37 24.32 -23.29
N ARG A 27 -7.19 25.35 -23.09
CA ARG A 27 -7.30 26.48 -24.03
C ARG A 27 -6.36 27.64 -23.68
N GLU A 28 -5.99 27.76 -22.39
CA GLU A 28 -5.05 28.75 -21.87
C GLU A 28 -3.79 28.02 -21.38
N TYR A 29 -2.61 28.56 -21.68
CA TYR A 29 -1.32 27.99 -21.28
C TYR A 29 -0.47 29.02 -20.51
N PRO A 30 0.03 28.69 -19.29
CA PRO A 30 -0.29 27.50 -18.51
C PRO A 30 -1.75 27.52 -18.00
N PRO A 31 -2.33 26.36 -17.61
CA PRO A 31 -3.66 26.33 -17.02
C PRO A 31 -3.69 27.19 -15.75
N LYS A 32 -4.75 28.00 -15.56
CA LYS A 32 -4.92 28.78 -14.33
C LYS A 32 -5.10 27.83 -13.15
N MET A 33 -4.20 27.92 -12.18
CA MET A 33 -4.21 27.13 -10.96
C MET A 33 -3.70 27.96 -9.77
N THR A 34 -4.08 27.57 -8.56
CA THR A 34 -3.49 28.15 -7.35
C THR A 34 -2.04 27.68 -7.20
N GLU A 35 -1.21 28.45 -6.50
CA GLU A 35 0.18 28.06 -6.17
C GLU A 35 0.27 26.69 -5.48
N GLU A 36 -0.69 26.41 -4.59
CA GLU A 36 -0.80 25.09 -3.94
C GLU A 36 -1.01 23.98 -4.97
N MET A 37 -1.94 24.18 -5.91
CA MET A 37 -2.24 23.19 -6.94
C MET A 37 -1.09 23.03 -7.94
N HIS A 38 -0.39 24.12 -8.26
CA HIS A 38 0.83 24.08 -9.07
C HIS A 38 1.88 23.18 -8.42
N THR A 39 2.16 23.41 -7.14
CA THR A 39 3.12 22.60 -6.37
C THR A 39 2.70 21.13 -6.34
N ILE A 40 1.41 20.84 -6.18
CA ILE A 40 0.89 19.47 -6.14
C ILE A 40 1.05 18.77 -7.49
N VAL A 41 0.68 19.43 -8.60
CA VAL A 41 0.80 18.87 -9.95
C VAL A 41 2.27 18.67 -10.31
N GLU A 42 3.15 19.62 -9.99
CA GLU A 42 4.60 19.47 -10.14
C GLU A 42 5.13 18.31 -9.30
N THR A 43 4.66 18.17 -8.06
CA THR A 43 5.05 17.04 -7.20
C THR A 43 4.66 15.71 -7.84
N LEU A 44 3.45 15.61 -8.38
CA LEU A 44 2.96 14.43 -9.07
C LEU A 44 3.71 14.15 -10.38
N LEU A 45 4.21 15.19 -11.05
CA LEU A 45 5.00 15.05 -12.27
C LEU A 45 6.44 14.59 -11.99
N TRP A 46 7.08 15.17 -10.97
CA TRP A 46 8.52 15.03 -10.71
C TRP A 46 8.89 13.97 -9.67
N TYR A 47 8.06 13.75 -8.66
CA TYR A 47 8.41 12.96 -7.46
C TYR A 47 7.57 11.70 -7.27
N VAL A 48 6.72 11.39 -8.24
CA VAL A 48 5.99 10.12 -8.23
C VAL A 48 6.99 8.98 -8.43
N PRO A 49 7.08 8.04 -7.46
CA PRO A 49 8.08 6.96 -7.49
C PRO A 49 7.95 6.17 -8.79
N ASN A 50 9.10 5.78 -9.35
CA ASN A 50 9.28 5.00 -10.59
C ASN A 50 9.57 5.79 -11.89
N ILE A 51 10.11 7.01 -11.79
CA ILE A 51 11.08 7.46 -12.79
C ILE A 51 12.44 6.88 -12.37
N ASP A 52 13.25 6.41 -13.31
CA ASP A 52 14.72 6.34 -13.19
C ASP A 52 15.30 7.76 -12.97
N SER A 53 14.83 8.44 -11.93
CA SER A 53 15.30 9.71 -11.45
C SER A 53 16.18 9.40 -10.25
N ILE A 54 17.44 9.82 -10.34
CA ILE A 54 18.42 9.79 -9.24
C ILE A 54 17.87 10.44 -7.95
N GLN A 55 16.80 11.25 -8.07
CA GLN A 55 16.30 12.13 -7.02
C GLN A 55 15.04 11.63 -6.28
N SER A 56 14.41 10.52 -6.70
CA SER A 56 13.24 9.97 -5.98
C SER A 56 13.62 8.71 -5.19
N PRO A 57 13.49 8.71 -3.85
CA PRO A 57 13.77 7.52 -3.05
C PRO A 57 12.81 6.38 -3.44
N LYS A 58 13.34 5.16 -3.59
CA LYS A 58 12.51 3.98 -3.85
C LYS A 58 11.61 3.73 -2.65
N ASN A 59 10.29 3.81 -2.86
CA ASN A 59 9.30 3.43 -1.87
C ASN A 59 8.87 1.97 -2.11
N ASP A 60 9.51 1.02 -1.41
CA ASP A 60 9.23 -0.42 -1.57
C ASP A 60 7.75 -0.75 -1.24
N MET A 61 7.12 0.01 -0.33
CA MET A 61 5.69 -0.14 0.00
C MET A 61 4.79 0.17 -1.18
N ALA A 62 5.07 1.27 -1.91
CA ALA A 62 4.28 1.65 -3.07
C ALA A 62 4.59 0.78 -4.30
N LEU A 63 5.83 0.29 -4.44
CA LEU A 63 6.32 -0.35 -5.67
C LEU A 63 6.23 -1.87 -5.67
N SER A 64 6.37 -2.51 -4.51
CA SER A 64 6.42 -3.97 -4.42
C SER A 64 5.05 -4.60 -4.63
N LEU A 65 5.00 -5.64 -5.46
CA LEU A 65 3.82 -6.51 -5.60
C LEU A 65 3.44 -7.20 -4.29
N ASP A 66 4.42 -7.43 -3.41
CA ASP A 66 4.19 -8.09 -2.12
C ASP A 66 3.35 -7.25 -1.17
N PHE A 67 3.37 -5.93 -1.36
CA PHE A 67 2.62 -4.98 -0.55
C PHE A 67 1.45 -4.36 -1.31
N ASP A 68 1.18 -4.78 -2.55
CA ASP A 68 0.24 -4.11 -3.45
C ASP A 68 -1.13 -3.89 -2.80
N GLU A 69 -1.76 -4.96 -2.32
CA GLU A 69 -3.07 -4.88 -1.68
C GLU A 69 -3.05 -3.99 -0.45
N PHE A 70 -2.09 -4.18 0.47
CA PHE A 70 -2.01 -3.37 1.69
C PHE A 70 -1.76 -1.89 1.41
N ALA A 71 -0.77 -1.60 0.56
CA ALA A 71 -0.41 -0.24 0.20
C ALA A 71 -1.57 0.45 -0.51
N PHE A 72 -2.23 -0.24 -1.44
CA PHE A 72 -3.34 0.33 -2.18
C PHE A 72 -4.60 0.50 -1.32
N GLU A 73 -4.87 -0.39 -0.35
CA GLU A 73 -5.94 -0.17 0.65
C GLU A 73 -5.67 1.08 1.48
N LEU A 74 -4.41 1.33 1.88
CA LEU A 74 -4.06 2.54 2.60
C LEU A 74 -4.25 3.80 1.73
N VAL A 75 -3.90 3.71 0.44
CA VAL A 75 -4.18 4.78 -0.55
C VAL A 75 -5.66 5.05 -0.65
N LYS A 76 -6.48 4.02 -0.89
CA LYS A 76 -7.94 4.17 -0.98
C LYS A 76 -8.53 4.78 0.29
N LYS A 77 -8.14 4.29 1.47
CA LYS A 77 -8.61 4.81 2.76
C LYS A 77 -8.33 6.30 2.91
N ASN A 78 -7.09 6.73 2.62
CA ASN A 78 -6.70 8.14 2.74
C ASN A 78 -7.31 9.03 1.66
N MET A 79 -7.55 8.48 0.47
CA MET A 79 -8.27 9.13 -0.61
C MET A 79 -9.79 9.10 -0.42
N GLN A 80 -10.31 8.44 0.61
CA GLN A 80 -11.75 8.24 0.87
C GLN A 80 -12.46 7.55 -0.31
N LEU A 81 -11.80 6.56 -0.91
CA LEU A 81 -12.32 5.72 -1.99
C LEU A 81 -12.82 4.39 -1.42
N GLY A 82 -14.05 4.01 -1.76
CA GLY A 82 -14.59 2.67 -1.57
C GLY A 82 -14.08 1.68 -2.62
N HIS A 83 -14.43 0.41 -2.47
CA HIS A 83 -14.13 -0.60 -3.49
C HIS A 83 -14.88 -0.31 -4.81
N GLU A 84 -16.07 0.27 -4.71
CA GLU A 84 -16.91 0.66 -5.85
C GLU A 84 -16.39 1.88 -6.62
N ASP A 85 -15.37 2.57 -6.11
CA ASP A 85 -14.80 3.77 -6.72
C ASP A 85 -13.57 3.48 -7.57
N VAL A 86 -13.06 2.25 -7.53
CA VAL A 86 -11.85 1.84 -8.24
C VAL A 86 -12.12 0.64 -9.14
N ALA A 87 -11.71 0.74 -10.40
CA ALA A 87 -11.67 -0.37 -11.35
C ALA A 87 -10.26 -0.55 -11.90
N VAL A 88 -9.74 -1.78 -11.82
CA VAL A 88 -8.54 -2.20 -12.53
C VAL A 88 -8.98 -3.13 -13.65
N LEU A 89 -8.79 -2.72 -14.90
CA LEU A 89 -9.31 -3.40 -16.09
C LEU A 89 -8.17 -3.83 -17.02
N ASP A 90 -8.40 -4.84 -17.84
CA ASP A 90 -7.47 -5.18 -18.94
C ASP A 90 -7.54 -4.15 -20.08
N TYR A 91 -8.73 -3.56 -20.29
CA TYR A 91 -9.02 -2.56 -21.31
C TYR A 91 -10.14 -1.61 -20.82
N ILE A 92 -10.08 -0.33 -21.18
CA ILE A 92 -11.13 0.66 -20.86
C ILE A 92 -12.03 0.88 -22.08
N PRO A 93 -13.32 0.46 -22.04
CA PRO A 93 -14.23 0.65 -23.15
C PRO A 93 -14.47 2.12 -23.48
N LYS A 94 -14.60 2.44 -24.78
CA LYS A 94 -14.91 3.81 -25.24
C LYS A 94 -16.14 4.42 -24.56
N SER A 95 -17.17 3.63 -24.27
CA SER A 95 -18.36 4.10 -23.54
C SER A 95 -18.05 4.61 -22.14
N VAL A 96 -17.05 4.03 -21.46
CA VAL A 96 -16.56 4.48 -20.14
C VAL A 96 -15.79 5.80 -20.30
N VAL A 97 -14.94 5.89 -21.32
CA VAL A 97 -14.25 7.14 -21.68
C VAL A 97 -15.27 8.25 -21.93
N ASP A 98 -16.24 8.00 -22.80
CA ASP A 98 -17.28 8.96 -23.18
C ASP A 98 -18.17 9.37 -22.00
N PHE A 99 -18.39 8.50 -21.00
CA PHE A 99 -19.12 8.84 -19.78
C PHE A 99 -18.40 9.92 -18.96
N TYR A 100 -17.09 9.80 -18.81
CA TYR A 100 -16.30 10.78 -18.05
C TYR A 100 -15.89 11.98 -18.89
N LYS A 101 -15.93 11.89 -20.23
CA LYS A 101 -15.45 12.92 -21.14
C LYS A 101 -16.38 14.15 -21.13
N ASN A 102 -15.80 15.31 -20.89
CA ASN A 102 -16.41 16.66 -20.93
C ASN A 102 -17.31 17.07 -19.75
N GLU A 103 -17.77 16.14 -18.92
CA GLU A 103 -18.63 16.46 -17.77
C GLU A 103 -18.26 15.59 -16.56
N VAL A 104 -18.29 16.20 -15.37
CA VAL A 104 -17.88 15.55 -14.13
C VAL A 104 -18.70 16.08 -12.96
N ASP A 105 -18.98 15.22 -11.99
CA ASP A 105 -19.48 15.67 -10.68
C ASP A 105 -18.30 15.73 -9.69
N PRO A 106 -17.87 16.91 -9.22
CA PRO A 106 -16.70 17.05 -8.36
C PRO A 106 -16.93 16.49 -6.94
N ASN A 107 -18.11 15.99 -6.60
CA ASN A 107 -18.37 15.41 -5.27
C ASN A 107 -17.92 13.95 -5.12
N PHE A 108 -17.53 13.28 -6.22
CA PHE A 108 -17.16 11.87 -6.21
C PHE A 108 -15.75 11.69 -6.75
N GLN A 109 -14.93 10.86 -6.13
CA GLN A 109 -13.64 10.46 -6.73
C GLN A 109 -13.77 9.08 -7.37
N LYS A 110 -13.09 8.88 -8.49
CA LYS A 110 -13.09 7.61 -9.24
C LYS A 110 -11.73 7.37 -9.86
N ILE A 111 -11.35 6.09 -9.91
CA ILE A 111 -10.12 5.62 -10.53
C ILE A 111 -10.47 4.43 -11.41
N ILE A 112 -10.16 4.52 -12.70
CA ILE A 112 -10.25 3.41 -13.64
C ILE A 112 -8.89 3.33 -14.32
N ILE A 113 -8.15 2.25 -14.12
CA ILE A 113 -6.81 2.09 -14.66
C ILE A 113 -6.64 0.72 -15.28
N THR A 114 -5.73 0.64 -16.23
CA THR A 114 -5.11 -0.63 -16.62
C THR A 114 -3.86 -0.87 -15.77
N LYS A 115 -3.34 -2.09 -15.76
CA LYS A 115 -2.16 -2.43 -14.96
C LYS A 115 -1.30 -3.47 -15.66
N TYR A 116 0.02 -3.29 -15.64
CA TYR A 116 0.92 -4.35 -16.09
C TYR A 116 0.99 -5.49 -15.06
N LYS A 117 1.28 -6.71 -15.52
CA LYS A 117 1.31 -7.89 -14.64
C LYS A 117 2.30 -7.76 -13.48
N ASP A 118 3.46 -7.16 -13.76
CA ASP A 118 4.57 -7.04 -12.79
C ASP A 118 4.61 -5.65 -12.13
N GLU A 119 3.47 -4.98 -12.03
CA GLU A 119 3.33 -3.63 -11.47
C GLU A 119 2.28 -3.60 -10.35
N SER A 120 2.60 -2.96 -9.23
CA SER A 120 1.62 -2.72 -8.16
C SER A 120 0.56 -1.72 -8.62
N THR A 121 -0.64 -1.82 -8.06
CA THR A 121 -1.78 -0.96 -8.35
C THR A 121 -1.49 0.50 -8.00
N THR A 122 -0.82 0.74 -6.86
CA THR A 122 -0.33 2.07 -6.49
C THR A 122 0.65 2.61 -7.53
N ASN A 123 1.64 1.82 -7.96
CA ASN A 123 2.61 2.25 -8.98
C ASN A 123 1.94 2.53 -10.33
N SER A 124 0.98 1.71 -10.74
CA SER A 124 0.22 1.94 -11.97
C SER A 124 -0.58 3.24 -11.93
N LEU A 125 -1.34 3.48 -10.85
CA LEU A 125 -2.09 4.74 -10.65
C LEU A 125 -1.16 5.94 -10.81
N LEU A 126 -0.03 5.88 -10.13
CA LEU A 126 1.00 6.91 -10.10
C LEU A 126 1.61 7.17 -11.49
N ARG A 127 1.99 6.12 -12.21
CA ARG A 127 2.47 6.21 -13.60
C ARG A 127 1.43 6.86 -14.51
N HIS A 128 0.17 6.44 -14.41
CA HIS A 128 -0.91 6.98 -15.24
C HIS A 128 -1.19 8.46 -14.96
N ILE A 129 -1.16 8.88 -13.68
CA ILE A 129 -1.29 10.29 -13.31
C ILE A 129 -0.15 11.12 -13.92
N ARG A 130 1.09 10.66 -13.76
CA ARG A 130 2.26 11.33 -14.35
C ARG A 130 2.13 11.46 -15.87
N ASN A 131 1.77 10.38 -16.56
CA ASN A 131 1.64 10.37 -18.02
C ASN A 131 0.56 11.36 -18.49
N ALA A 132 -0.61 11.35 -17.84
CA ALA A 132 -1.69 12.29 -18.16
C ALA A 132 -1.25 13.75 -17.97
N ILE A 133 -0.50 14.05 -16.91
CA ILE A 133 0.06 15.39 -16.67
C ILE A 133 1.10 15.75 -17.74
N ALA A 134 2.06 14.86 -17.98
CA ALA A 134 3.17 15.08 -18.92
C ALA A 134 2.70 15.27 -20.37
N HIS A 135 1.66 14.55 -20.78
CA HIS A 135 1.07 14.65 -22.11
C HIS A 135 -0.01 15.74 -22.21
N GLY A 136 -0.35 16.40 -21.10
CA GLY A 136 -1.36 17.48 -21.08
C GLY A 136 -2.81 16.99 -21.21
N TYR A 137 -3.08 15.71 -20.93
CA TYR A 137 -4.43 15.13 -20.90
C TYR A 137 -5.03 15.19 -19.49
N PHE A 138 -5.01 16.38 -18.89
CA PHE A 138 -5.61 16.60 -17.57
C PHE A 138 -6.30 17.96 -17.49
N THR A 139 -7.09 18.15 -16.45
CA THR A 139 -7.64 19.46 -16.10
C THR A 139 -7.92 19.56 -14.61
N LEU A 140 -8.26 20.75 -14.16
CA LEU A 140 -8.65 21.03 -12.78
C LEU A 140 -10.09 21.53 -12.76
N VAL A 141 -10.92 20.88 -11.95
CA VAL A 141 -12.30 21.28 -11.71
C VAL A 141 -12.49 21.36 -10.21
N GLU A 142 -12.65 22.58 -9.67
CA GLU A 142 -12.90 22.80 -8.24
C GLU A 142 -11.89 22.10 -7.31
N GLY A 143 -10.61 22.11 -7.70
CA GLY A 143 -9.53 21.47 -6.95
C GLY A 143 -9.41 19.96 -7.14
N MET A 144 -10.32 19.34 -7.89
CA MET A 144 -10.21 17.96 -8.35
C MET A 144 -9.33 17.89 -9.60
N LEU A 145 -8.34 17.00 -9.58
CA LEU A 145 -7.54 16.65 -10.74
C LEU A 145 -8.27 15.57 -11.53
N ILE A 146 -8.58 15.89 -12.79
CA ILE A 146 -9.21 14.97 -13.73
C ILE A 146 -8.21 14.70 -14.82
N GLY A 147 -7.94 13.44 -15.13
CA GLY A 147 -6.97 13.09 -16.16
C GLY A 147 -7.28 11.79 -16.86
N PHE A 148 -6.76 11.70 -18.08
CA PHE A 148 -6.85 10.54 -18.94
C PHE A 148 -5.44 10.19 -19.39
N ASP A 149 -5.06 8.92 -19.25
CA ASP A 149 -3.83 8.43 -19.88
C ASP A 149 -4.19 7.72 -21.19
N PHE A 150 -3.52 8.10 -22.27
CA PHE A 150 -3.70 7.52 -23.59
C PHE A 150 -2.38 6.92 -24.08
N LYS A 151 -2.46 5.71 -24.63
CA LYS A 151 -1.33 5.05 -25.28
C LYS A 151 -1.55 5.06 -26.78
N THR A 152 -0.56 5.52 -27.52
CA THR A 152 -0.56 5.42 -28.98
C THR A 152 -0.34 3.97 -29.39
N THR A 153 -1.27 3.39 -30.14
CA THR A 153 -1.11 2.05 -30.72
C THR A 153 -0.45 2.13 -32.10
N LYS A 154 0.08 1.01 -32.60
CA LYS A 154 0.72 0.92 -33.93
C LYS A 154 -0.21 1.32 -35.10
N TYR A 155 -1.52 1.45 -34.85
CA TYR A 155 -2.57 1.66 -35.85
C TYR A 155 -3.27 3.01 -35.73
N THR A 156 -2.62 4.03 -35.15
CA THR A 156 -3.10 5.43 -35.01
C THR A 156 -4.30 5.67 -34.09
N ASP A 157 -4.93 4.63 -33.55
CA ASP A 157 -5.95 4.78 -32.51
C ASP A 157 -5.29 4.99 -31.13
N GLU A 158 -5.75 6.02 -30.41
CA GLU A 158 -5.41 6.27 -29.01
C GLU A 158 -6.25 5.36 -28.10
N GLU A 159 -5.57 4.52 -27.34
CA GLU A 159 -6.20 3.63 -26.36
C GLU A 159 -6.15 4.28 -24.98
N CYS A 160 -7.31 4.47 -24.35
CA CYS A 160 -7.38 4.98 -22.98
C CYS A 160 -6.92 3.89 -22.01
N THR A 161 -5.87 4.19 -21.25
CA THR A 161 -5.28 3.26 -20.27
C THR A 161 -5.54 3.69 -18.83
N ALA A 162 -6.00 4.92 -18.61
CA ALA A 162 -6.51 5.37 -17.32
C ALA A 162 -7.51 6.53 -17.45
N ILE A 163 -8.44 6.59 -16.50
CA ILE A 163 -9.31 7.72 -16.20
C ILE A 163 -9.27 7.90 -14.68
N PHE A 164 -8.94 9.10 -14.22
CA PHE A 164 -8.98 9.42 -12.80
C PHE A 164 -9.59 10.78 -12.56
N LYS A 165 -10.33 10.89 -11.47
CA LYS A 165 -10.86 12.13 -10.94
C LYS A 165 -10.67 12.11 -9.42
N ILE A 166 -9.66 12.81 -8.95
CA ILE A 166 -9.15 12.65 -7.59
C ILE A 166 -8.81 13.99 -6.97
N TYR A 167 -8.80 14.08 -5.65
CA TYR A 167 -8.20 15.19 -4.92
C TYR A 167 -6.72 14.90 -4.69
N PRO A 168 -5.81 15.53 -5.46
CA PRO A 168 -4.41 15.12 -5.50
C PRO A 168 -3.68 15.33 -4.16
N LYS A 169 -4.14 16.28 -3.32
CA LYS A 169 -3.65 16.49 -1.96
C LYS A 169 -3.79 15.24 -1.07
N ASN A 170 -4.90 14.51 -1.20
CA ASN A 170 -5.16 13.30 -0.41
C ASN A 170 -4.26 12.14 -0.87
N LEU A 171 -4.01 12.04 -2.18
CA LEU A 171 -3.05 11.08 -2.73
C LEU A 171 -1.64 11.35 -2.19
N LEU A 172 -1.15 12.59 -2.29
CA LEU A 172 0.18 12.96 -1.78
C LEU A 172 0.32 12.70 -0.28
N LYS A 173 -0.70 13.02 0.51
CA LYS A 173 -0.75 12.65 1.94
C LYS A 173 -0.59 11.15 2.12
N SER A 174 -1.31 10.34 1.34
CA SER A 174 -1.19 8.88 1.45
C SER A 174 0.20 8.36 1.07
N LEU A 175 0.84 8.95 0.06
CA LEU A 175 2.20 8.55 -0.32
C LEU A 175 3.21 8.87 0.79
N ARG A 176 3.03 9.99 1.50
CA ARG A 176 3.83 10.32 2.69
C ARG A 176 3.62 9.31 3.81
N ILE A 177 2.38 8.91 4.09
CA ILE A 177 2.07 7.89 5.10
C ILE A 177 2.79 6.57 4.77
N LEU A 178 2.69 6.12 3.51
CA LEU A 178 3.40 4.92 3.06
C LEU A 178 4.93 5.01 3.21
N ASN A 179 5.50 6.21 3.18
CA ASN A 179 6.93 6.43 3.26
C ASN A 179 7.44 6.62 4.70
N GLU A 180 6.66 7.32 5.53
CA GLU A 180 7.12 7.87 6.82
C GLU A 180 6.44 7.21 8.02
N GLU A 181 5.17 6.83 7.88
CA GLU A 181 4.30 6.50 9.01
C GLU A 181 3.98 5.01 9.14
N VAL A 182 3.96 4.25 8.03
CA VAL A 182 3.71 2.79 8.11
C VAL A 182 4.78 2.14 8.98
N THR A 183 4.35 1.59 10.12
CA THR A 183 5.25 0.96 11.06
C THR A 183 5.50 -0.50 10.68
N GLU A 184 6.66 -1.02 11.10
CA GLU A 184 6.97 -2.45 10.98
C GLU A 184 5.95 -3.32 11.74
N GLU A 185 5.36 -2.78 12.80
CA GLU A 185 4.29 -3.40 13.57
C GLU A 185 2.99 -3.52 12.76
N GLU A 186 2.51 -2.45 12.11
CA GLU A 186 1.32 -2.51 11.25
C GLU A 186 1.50 -3.52 10.11
N LEU A 187 2.70 -3.56 9.52
CA LEU A 187 3.07 -4.55 8.51
C LEU A 187 3.01 -5.98 9.05
N ALA A 188 3.58 -6.23 10.24
CA ALA A 188 3.55 -7.53 10.87
C ALA A 188 2.12 -7.98 11.22
N LYS A 189 1.31 -7.08 11.81
CA LYS A 189 -0.11 -7.32 12.12
C LYS A 189 -0.88 -7.68 10.85
N LYS A 190 -0.69 -6.94 9.75
CA LYS A 190 -1.38 -7.22 8.49
C LYS A 190 -0.97 -8.55 7.86
N ALA A 191 0.32 -8.87 7.89
CA ALA A 191 0.84 -10.14 7.37
C ALA A 191 0.25 -11.35 8.11
N LEU A 192 0.11 -11.24 9.43
CA LEU A 192 -0.53 -12.25 10.26
C LEU A 192 -2.03 -12.39 9.94
N LEU A 193 -2.76 -11.28 9.84
CA LEU A 193 -4.18 -11.30 9.41
C LEU A 193 -4.36 -11.96 8.04
N ARG A 194 -3.43 -11.72 7.10
CA ARG A 194 -3.44 -12.33 5.76
C ARG A 194 -3.25 -13.84 5.77
N CYS A 195 -2.62 -14.37 6.82
CA CYS A 195 -2.46 -15.79 7.07
C CYS A 195 -3.51 -16.34 8.06
N ASP A 196 -4.69 -15.71 8.18
CA ASP A 196 -5.80 -16.16 9.03
C ASP A 196 -5.49 -16.21 10.54
N TYR A 197 -4.51 -15.42 11.00
CA TYR A 197 -4.30 -15.21 12.44
C TYR A 197 -5.29 -14.16 12.94
N VAL A 198 -5.78 -14.33 14.17
CA VAL A 198 -6.44 -13.27 14.92
C VAL A 198 -5.36 -12.47 15.63
N VAL A 199 -5.32 -11.16 15.39
CA VAL A 199 -4.39 -10.24 16.05
C VAL A 199 -5.13 -9.48 17.14
N GLU A 200 -4.55 -9.45 18.33
CA GLU A 200 -5.09 -8.76 19.50
C GLU A 200 -3.98 -7.89 20.11
N ASP A 201 -4.34 -6.69 20.56
CA ASP A 201 -3.39 -5.84 21.29
C ASP A 201 -2.97 -6.51 22.61
N PHE A 202 -1.80 -6.14 23.10
CA PHE A 202 -1.31 -6.67 24.37
C PHE A 202 -2.13 -6.12 25.53
N ASP A 203 -2.75 -7.01 26.31
CA ASP A 203 -3.47 -6.64 27.53
C ASP A 203 -2.75 -7.21 28.76
N ASP A 204 -1.95 -6.35 29.41
CA ASP A 204 -1.23 -6.64 30.65
C ASP A 204 -2.15 -7.03 31.83
N SER A 205 -3.46 -6.79 31.72
CA SER A 205 -4.40 -6.96 32.83
C SER A 205 -4.70 -8.43 33.17
N TYR A 206 -4.39 -9.37 32.26
CA TYR A 206 -4.77 -10.76 32.47
C TYR A 206 -3.81 -11.55 33.37
N ASP A 207 -2.56 -11.09 33.55
CA ASP A 207 -1.51 -11.98 34.10
C ASP A 207 -0.41 -11.30 34.97
N HIS A 208 -0.56 -10.03 35.37
CA HIS A 208 0.36 -9.33 36.30
C HIS A 208 1.86 -9.38 35.92
N THR A 209 2.16 -9.53 34.63
CA THR A 209 3.52 -9.47 34.10
C THR A 209 3.57 -8.35 33.08
N GLU A 210 4.40 -7.32 33.29
CA GLU A 210 4.74 -6.30 32.29
C GLU A 210 5.60 -6.95 31.19
N MET A 211 4.99 -7.86 30.44
CA MET A 211 5.60 -8.51 29.29
C MET A 211 5.37 -7.57 28.12
N GLY A 212 6.18 -6.51 28.01
CA GLY A 212 6.01 -5.42 27.02
C GLY A 212 6.21 -5.85 25.57
N PHE A 213 5.41 -6.81 25.08
CA PHE A 213 5.27 -7.21 23.70
C PHE A 213 4.31 -6.28 22.96
N ASP A 214 4.57 -6.02 21.69
CA ASP A 214 3.70 -5.13 20.90
C ASP A 214 2.28 -5.70 20.71
N PHE A 215 2.13 -7.01 20.47
CA PHE A 215 0.81 -7.64 20.29
C PHE A 215 0.83 -9.19 20.36
N TYR A 216 -0.36 -9.78 20.40
CA TYR A 216 -0.57 -11.22 20.28
C TYR A 216 -1.16 -11.61 18.92
N ALA A 217 -0.76 -12.78 18.44
CA ALA A 217 -1.40 -13.45 17.31
C ALA A 217 -1.89 -14.84 17.71
N LYS A 218 -3.06 -15.25 17.22
CA LYS A 218 -3.66 -16.55 17.53
C LYS A 218 -4.10 -17.26 16.27
N LYS A 219 -3.81 -18.57 16.21
CA LYS A 219 -4.35 -19.45 15.16
C LYS A 219 -4.62 -20.82 15.74
N GLY A 220 -5.90 -21.21 15.73
CA GLY A 220 -6.35 -22.42 16.41
C GLY A 220 -6.06 -22.36 17.92
N ARG A 221 -5.30 -23.34 18.43
CA ARG A 221 -4.92 -23.41 19.86
C ARG A 221 -3.59 -22.73 20.18
N ARG A 222 -2.86 -22.23 19.18
CA ARG A 222 -1.54 -21.62 19.37
C ARG A 222 -1.67 -20.12 19.55
N ARG A 223 -0.89 -19.59 20.49
CA ARG A 223 -0.76 -18.15 20.77
C ARG A 223 0.69 -17.76 20.58
N PHE A 224 0.91 -16.62 19.94
CA PHE A 224 2.22 -16.09 19.61
C PHE A 224 2.36 -14.70 20.23
N ALA A 225 3.38 -14.49 21.06
CA ALA A 225 3.76 -13.16 21.55
C ALA A 225 4.70 -12.53 20.53
N VAL A 226 4.32 -11.40 19.95
CA VAL A 226 5.09 -10.76 18.88
C VAL A 226 5.71 -9.48 19.39
N GLU A 227 7.03 -9.39 19.26
CA GLU A 227 7.79 -8.15 19.45
C GLU A 227 8.37 -7.67 18.13
N VAL A 228 8.30 -6.36 17.89
CA VAL A 228 8.80 -5.70 16.69
C VAL A 228 9.92 -4.74 17.07
N LYS A 229 11.17 -5.13 16.79
CA LYS A 229 12.33 -4.29 17.10
C LYS A 229 12.85 -3.56 15.86
N LYS A 230 12.86 -2.24 15.96
CA LYS A 230 13.42 -1.34 14.95
C LYS A 230 14.70 -0.68 15.44
N TYR A 231 15.76 -0.76 14.64
CA TYR A 231 17.03 -0.08 14.90
C TYR A 231 17.35 0.87 13.75
N LYS A 232 17.72 2.12 14.07
CA LYS A 232 18.19 3.10 13.10
C LYS A 232 19.70 3.27 13.24
N ASN A 233 20.42 3.33 12.13
CA ASN A 233 21.86 3.57 12.09
C ASN A 233 22.70 2.54 12.87
N VAL A 234 22.24 1.29 12.89
CA VAL A 234 22.97 0.16 13.49
C VAL A 234 23.29 -0.82 12.36
N GLU A 235 24.56 -1.25 12.27
CA GLU A 235 24.96 -2.27 11.30
C GLU A 235 24.80 -3.68 11.87
N VAL A 236 25.25 -3.90 13.11
CA VAL A 236 25.16 -5.19 13.82
C VAL A 236 24.83 -4.93 15.29
N LEU A 237 23.91 -5.72 15.85
CA LEU A 237 23.54 -5.66 17.26
C LEU A 237 24.69 -6.11 18.15
N SER A 238 24.88 -5.41 19.27
CA SER A 238 25.84 -5.82 20.29
C SER A 238 25.37 -7.09 21.01
N GLN A 239 26.31 -7.89 21.52
CA GLN A 239 25.99 -9.08 22.34
C GLN A 239 25.09 -8.73 23.54
N LYS A 240 25.29 -7.55 24.14
CA LYS A 240 24.48 -7.05 25.25
C LYS A 240 23.00 -6.91 24.87
N GLU A 241 22.73 -6.47 23.64
CA GLU A 241 21.37 -6.31 23.12
C GLU A 241 20.74 -7.68 22.79
N ILE A 242 21.51 -8.61 22.21
CA ILE A 242 21.05 -9.99 21.99
C ILE A 242 20.71 -10.66 23.33
N ASP A 243 21.55 -10.50 24.35
CA ASP A 243 21.30 -11.05 25.69
C ASP A 243 20.07 -10.43 26.35
N ARG A 244 19.80 -9.16 26.05
CA ARG A 244 18.58 -8.47 26.50
C ARG A 244 17.35 -9.09 25.84
N LEU A 245 17.37 -9.27 24.52
CA LEU A 245 16.27 -9.92 23.78
C LEU A 245 15.99 -11.31 24.35
N VAL A 246 17.03 -12.15 24.52
CA VAL A 246 16.88 -13.48 25.15
C VAL A 246 16.15 -13.39 26.49
N ARG A 247 16.55 -12.47 27.37
CA ARG A 247 15.93 -12.29 28.70
C ARG A 247 14.48 -11.79 28.63
N GLU A 248 14.15 -10.93 27.66
CA GLU A 248 12.77 -10.44 27.45
C GLU A 248 11.84 -11.61 27.09
N PHE A 249 12.30 -12.55 26.26
CA PHE A 249 11.51 -13.71 25.83
C PHE A 249 11.57 -14.91 26.78
N SER A 250 12.62 -15.08 27.59
CA SER A 250 12.81 -16.26 28.45
C SER A 250 11.79 -16.39 29.58
N ASN A 251 11.10 -15.30 29.94
CA ASN A 251 10.13 -15.28 31.03
C ASN A 251 8.69 -15.56 30.59
N ILE A 252 8.45 -15.79 29.29
CA ILE A 252 7.10 -16.01 28.76
C ILE A 252 6.53 -17.36 29.22
N TYR A 253 5.21 -17.41 29.42
CA TYR A 253 4.48 -18.64 29.67
C TYR A 253 4.84 -19.73 28.65
N LYS A 254 5.12 -20.95 29.14
CA LYS A 254 5.42 -22.13 28.29
C LYS A 254 4.39 -22.44 27.21
N THR A 255 3.19 -21.87 27.31
CA THR A 255 2.08 -22.06 26.37
C THR A 255 2.02 -21.03 25.24
N ILE A 256 2.87 -20.00 25.28
CA ILE A 256 2.92 -18.91 24.29
C ILE A 256 4.23 -19.01 23.52
N ILE A 257 4.15 -18.88 22.21
CA ILE A 257 5.31 -19.01 21.31
C ILE A 257 5.91 -17.61 21.07
N PRO A 258 7.17 -17.38 21.44
CA PRO A 258 7.84 -16.10 21.21
C PRO A 258 8.16 -15.87 19.73
N VAL A 259 7.82 -14.69 19.21
CA VAL A 259 8.14 -14.24 17.85
C VAL A 259 8.81 -12.88 17.92
N LEU A 260 10.02 -12.79 17.37
CA LEU A 260 10.77 -11.55 17.20
C LEU A 260 10.74 -11.14 15.72
N PHE A 261 10.09 -10.02 15.43
CA PHE A 261 10.19 -9.35 14.14
C PHE A 261 11.36 -8.36 14.15
N ILE A 262 12.36 -8.60 13.33
CA ILE A 262 13.58 -7.80 13.27
C ILE A 262 14.27 -7.89 11.90
N ASN A 263 14.99 -6.84 11.50
CA ASN A 263 15.90 -6.93 10.37
C ASN A 263 17.10 -7.86 10.70
N THR A 264 17.09 -9.06 10.12
CA THR A 264 18.12 -10.10 10.35
C THR A 264 19.51 -9.74 9.84
N SER A 265 19.66 -8.69 9.00
CA SER A 265 20.98 -8.18 8.61
C SER A 265 21.74 -7.60 9.80
N LEU A 266 21.04 -7.22 10.87
CA LEU A 266 21.62 -6.71 12.11
C LEU A 266 22.22 -7.81 12.99
N MET A 267 22.13 -9.07 12.59
CA MET A 267 22.46 -10.21 13.43
C MET A 267 23.53 -11.09 12.79
N THR A 268 24.53 -11.48 13.59
CA THR A 268 25.45 -12.57 13.24
C THR A 268 24.73 -13.91 13.29
N ASP A 269 25.28 -14.93 12.64
CA ASP A 269 24.69 -16.28 12.69
C ASP A 269 24.71 -16.85 14.12
N GLU A 270 25.76 -16.60 14.89
CA GLU A 270 25.84 -16.94 16.32
C GLU A 270 24.70 -16.30 17.13
N SER A 271 24.35 -15.04 16.84
CA SER A 271 23.26 -14.34 17.52
C SER A 271 21.89 -14.95 17.19
N LYS A 272 21.69 -15.37 15.93
CA LYS A 272 20.47 -16.06 15.50
C LYS A 272 20.34 -17.41 16.18
N GLU A 273 21.41 -18.20 16.19
CA GLU A 273 21.46 -19.51 16.86
C GLU A 273 21.19 -19.38 18.37
N LYS A 274 21.66 -18.30 19.00
CA LYS A 274 21.38 -18.03 20.41
C LYS A 274 19.89 -17.81 20.69
N LEU A 275 19.22 -16.94 19.91
CA LEU A 275 17.77 -16.72 20.07
C LEU A 275 16.96 -17.99 19.74
N GLN A 276 17.35 -18.73 18.71
CA GLN A 276 16.67 -19.96 18.29
C GLN A 276 16.79 -21.08 19.33
N ARG A 277 17.90 -21.17 20.07
CA ARG A 277 18.06 -22.10 21.20
C ARG A 277 17.07 -21.85 22.34
N GLU A 278 16.60 -20.62 22.46
CA GLU A 278 15.55 -20.22 23.42
C GLU A 278 14.15 -20.31 22.80
N GLU A 279 14.01 -21.04 21.69
CA GLU A 279 12.77 -21.27 20.95
C GLU A 279 12.10 -20.00 20.40
N ILE A 280 12.87 -18.91 20.25
CA ILE A 280 12.40 -17.64 19.69
C ILE A 280 12.36 -17.72 18.16
N ILE A 281 11.18 -17.51 17.58
CA ILE A 281 11.01 -17.46 16.12
C ILE A 281 11.43 -16.08 15.62
N ILE A 282 12.43 -16.03 14.75
CA ILE A 282 12.90 -14.79 14.13
C ILE A 282 12.23 -14.61 12.78
N LEU A 283 11.53 -13.50 12.58
CA LEU A 283 10.95 -13.09 11.31
C LEU A 283 11.57 -11.77 10.84
N ASP A 284 11.73 -11.63 9.52
CA ASP A 284 12.25 -10.44 8.86
C ASP A 284 11.35 -9.99 7.71
N VAL A 285 11.72 -8.90 7.02
CA VAL A 285 10.95 -8.37 5.90
C VAL A 285 10.70 -9.40 4.78
N LYS A 286 11.61 -10.37 4.57
CA LYS A 286 11.40 -11.43 3.57
C LYS A 286 10.29 -12.37 4.01
N ASN A 287 10.21 -12.66 5.31
CA ASN A 287 9.13 -13.45 5.88
C ASN A 287 7.78 -12.72 5.81
N ILE A 288 7.75 -11.41 6.08
CA ILE A 288 6.54 -10.59 5.89
C ILE A 288 6.08 -10.63 4.45
N LYS A 289 6.99 -10.44 3.47
CA LYS A 289 6.65 -10.53 2.05
C LYS A 289 6.01 -11.88 1.69
N LYS A 290 6.51 -12.99 2.24
CA LYS A 290 5.89 -14.32 2.07
C LYS A 290 4.48 -14.38 2.69
N MET A 291 4.33 -13.92 3.92
CA MET A 291 3.05 -13.93 4.63
C MET A 291 2.00 -13.03 3.97
N MET A 292 2.41 -11.90 3.41
CA MET A 292 1.54 -11.03 2.60
C MET A 292 1.03 -11.72 1.32
N ARG A 293 1.79 -12.67 0.77
CA ARG A 293 1.35 -13.56 -0.33
C ARG A 293 0.49 -14.74 0.15
N GLY A 294 0.17 -14.82 1.45
CA GLY A 294 -0.59 -15.91 2.06
C GLY A 294 0.24 -17.14 2.46
N ILE A 295 1.57 -17.08 2.36
CA ILE A 295 2.45 -18.18 2.79
C ILE A 295 2.69 -18.06 4.30
N ASP A 296 2.06 -18.94 5.07
CA ASP A 296 2.13 -18.95 6.53
C ASP A 296 3.50 -19.45 7.03
N VAL A 297 4.44 -18.54 7.23
CA VAL A 297 5.81 -18.88 7.68
C VAL A 297 5.80 -19.48 9.10
N LEU A 298 4.94 -18.99 9.99
CA LEU A 298 4.81 -19.54 11.35
C LEU A 298 4.30 -20.99 11.34
N LYS A 299 3.49 -21.36 10.34
CA LYS A 299 3.10 -22.76 10.10
C LYS A 299 4.28 -23.68 9.81
N GLU A 300 5.18 -23.22 8.94
CA GLU A 300 6.35 -23.98 8.50
C GLU A 300 7.31 -24.24 9.65
N VAL A 301 7.53 -23.21 10.48
CA VAL A 301 8.50 -23.27 11.59
C VAL A 301 8.00 -24.10 12.76
N VAL A 302 6.71 -24.04 13.08
CA VAL A 302 6.16 -24.67 14.30
C VAL A 302 5.42 -25.98 13.98
N ASP A 303 5.47 -26.49 12.75
CA ASP A 303 4.79 -27.71 12.30
C ASP A 303 3.29 -27.72 12.72
N LEU A 304 2.47 -26.80 12.19
CA LEU A 304 1.00 -26.72 12.51
C LEU A 304 0.19 -27.92 11.98
N GLY A 305 0.82 -29.02 11.57
CA GLY A 305 0.21 -30.11 10.79
C GLY A 305 0.08 -31.48 11.45
N LYS A 306 0.59 -31.71 12.66
CA LYS A 306 0.50 -33.03 13.31
C LYS A 306 -0.16 -32.94 14.69
N LYS A 307 -1.42 -33.34 14.73
CA LYS A 307 -1.98 -34.08 15.87
C LYS A 307 -2.10 -35.53 15.46
#